data_AF-A0A842VQ03-F1
#
_entry.id   AF-A0A842VQ03-F1
#
_cell.length_a   1.000
_cell.length_b   1.000
_cell.length_c   1.000
_cell.angle_alpha   90.00
_cell.angle_beta   90.00
_cell.angle_gamma   90.00
#
_symmetry.space_group_name_H-M   'P 1'
#
loop_
_entity.id
_entity.type
_entity.pdbx_description
1 polymer ?
#
loop_
_entity_poly.entity_id
_entity_poly.type
_entity_poly.pdbx_seq_one_letter_code
_entity_poly.pdbx_strand_id
1 'polypeptide(L)'
;MPKYKKRPEKLTKSKKQRIRKREQEILKTIRISALLGGIFLLISFLFNVTHWFEDGIITKIIARETLWDIVDNSIKALTILLCFLFMTTSIGNYKELTGKPLKLWEVIVLVGLSLLQTFRNFWVFLIASISLGIAVFYLYLVQD
;
A
#
# COMPACT_ATOMS: atom_id res chain seq x y z
N MET A 1 50.30 -32.77 -0.66
CA MET A 1 49.25 -31.84 -1.14
C MET A 1 47.94 -32.14 -0.40
N PRO A 2 47.37 -31.19 0.35
CA PRO A 2 46.10 -31.43 1.04
C PRO A 2 44.97 -31.51 0.01
N LYS A 3 44.26 -32.65 -0.02
CA LYS A 3 43.08 -32.86 -0.88
C LYS A 3 41.97 -31.90 -0.44
N TYR A 4 41.66 -30.90 -1.26
CA TYR A 4 40.48 -30.05 -1.08
C TYR A 4 39.23 -30.95 -1.05
N LYS A 5 38.63 -31.13 0.14
CA LYS A 5 37.33 -31.80 0.30
C LYS A 5 36.27 -30.94 -0.39
N LYS A 6 35.81 -31.35 -1.57
CA LYS A 6 34.64 -30.74 -2.23
C LYS A 6 33.46 -30.77 -1.25
N ARG A 7 32.94 -29.60 -0.85
CA ARG A 7 31.71 -29.52 -0.07
C ARG A 7 30.58 -30.21 -0.86
N PRO A 8 29.71 -30.99 -0.20
CA PRO A 8 28.70 -31.78 -0.90
C PRO A 8 27.65 -30.87 -1.56
N GLU A 9 27.48 -31.01 -2.88
CA GLU A 9 26.51 -30.27 -3.71
C GLU A 9 25.07 -30.28 -3.16
N LYS A 10 24.71 -31.26 -2.33
CA LYS A 10 23.37 -31.38 -1.71
C LYS A 10 23.03 -30.19 -0.80
N LEU A 11 24.01 -29.64 -0.08
CA LEU A 11 23.81 -28.44 0.76
C LEU A 11 23.53 -27.19 -0.07
N THR A 12 24.17 -27.08 -1.25
CA THR A 12 23.98 -25.97 -2.19
C THR A 12 22.62 -26.05 -2.89
N LYS A 13 22.15 -27.26 -3.26
CA LYS A 13 20.81 -27.47 -3.86
C LYS A 13 19.68 -27.13 -2.87
N SER A 14 19.78 -27.57 -1.62
CA SER A 14 18.80 -27.25 -0.56
C SER A 14 18.70 -25.75 -0.29
N LYS A 15 19.84 -25.05 -0.16
CA LYS A 15 19.87 -23.59 0.04
C LYS A 15 19.29 -22.84 -1.15
N LYS A 16 19.62 -23.24 -2.39
CA LYS A 16 19.11 -22.65 -3.63
C LYS A 16 17.59 -22.86 -3.78
N GLN A 17 17.07 -24.01 -3.35
CA GLN A 17 15.64 -24.30 -3.37
C GLN A 17 14.88 -23.49 -2.31
N ARG A 18 15.46 -23.27 -1.13
CA ARG A 18 14.88 -22.41 -0.08
C ARG A 18 14.82 -20.95 -0.52
N ILE A 19 15.87 -20.45 -1.18
CA ILE A 19 15.89 -19.09 -1.76
C ILE A 19 14.80 -18.93 -2.82
N ARG A 20 14.68 -19.88 -3.76
CA ARG A 20 13.61 -19.87 -4.77
C ARG A 20 12.19 -19.90 -4.16
N LYS A 21 11.97 -20.66 -3.09
CA LYS A 21 10.67 -20.67 -2.39
C LYS A 21 10.36 -19.31 -1.77
N ARG A 22 11.33 -18.68 -1.09
CA ARG A 22 11.17 -17.34 -0.52
C ARG A 22 10.89 -16.30 -1.60
N GLU A 23 11.61 -16.34 -2.73
CA GLU A 23 11.35 -15.46 -3.87
C GLU A 23 9.92 -15.64 -4.43
N GLN A 24 9.44 -16.87 -4.54
CA GLN A 24 8.06 -17.17 -4.97
C GLN A 24 7.02 -16.63 -3.98
N GLU A 25 7.27 -16.72 -2.68
CA GLU A 25 6.41 -16.15 -1.64
C GLU A 25 6.36 -14.62 -1.73
N ILE A 26 7.52 -13.97 -1.85
CA ILE A 26 7.61 -12.51 -2.03
C ILE A 26 6.86 -12.08 -3.29
N LEU A 27 7.05 -12.78 -4.42
CA LEU A 27 6.33 -12.50 -5.67
C LEU A 27 4.82 -12.64 -5.53
N LYS A 28 4.34 -13.63 -4.77
CA LYS A 28 2.92 -13.79 -4.48
C LYS A 28 2.39 -12.60 -3.68
N THR A 29 3.13 -12.16 -2.66
CA THR A 29 2.76 -10.99 -1.84
C THR A 29 2.75 -9.71 -2.66
N ILE A 30 3.74 -9.49 -3.54
CA ILE A 30 3.77 -8.35 -4.48
C ILE A 30 2.49 -8.30 -5.31
N ARG A 31 2.09 -9.44 -5.90
CA ARG A 31 0.89 -9.52 -6.75
C ARG A 31 -0.39 -9.26 -5.97
N ILE A 32 -0.55 -9.87 -4.80
CA ILE A 32 -1.75 -9.71 -3.97
C ILE A 32 -1.87 -8.26 -3.49
N SER A 33 -0.78 -7.67 -3.00
CA SER A 33 -0.76 -6.27 -2.54
C SER A 33 -0.98 -5.29 -3.69
N ALA A 34 -0.41 -5.52 -4.89
CA ALA A 34 -0.70 -4.71 -6.06
C ALA A 34 -2.18 -4.79 -6.48
N LEU A 35 -2.76 -6.00 -6.47
CA LEU A 35 -4.16 -6.21 -6.80
C LEU A 35 -5.08 -5.50 -5.80
N LEU A 36 -4.83 -5.69 -4.49
CA LEU A 36 -5.58 -5.00 -3.43
C LEU A 36 -5.43 -3.48 -3.55
N GLY A 37 -4.21 -2.98 -3.75
CA GLY A 37 -3.96 -1.56 -3.97
C GLY A 37 -4.76 -1.00 -5.15
N GLY A 38 -4.78 -1.72 -6.28
CA GLY A 38 -5.60 -1.37 -7.45
C GLY A 38 -7.09 -1.39 -7.18
N ILE A 39 -7.60 -2.37 -6.44
CA ILE A 39 -9.02 -2.45 -6.04
C ILE A 39 -9.38 -1.26 -5.15
N PHE A 40 -8.59 -0.97 -4.12
CA PHE A 40 -8.83 0.18 -3.23
C PHE A 40 -8.71 1.52 -3.96
N LEU A 41 -7.80 1.62 -4.93
CA LEU A 41 -7.69 2.80 -5.80
C LEU A 41 -9.01 3.02 -6.56
N LEU A 42 -9.53 1.99 -7.23
CA LEU A 42 -10.79 2.07 -7.97
C LEU A 42 -11.97 2.43 -7.06
N ILE A 43 -12.07 1.77 -5.91
CA ILE A 43 -13.12 2.06 -4.91
C ILE A 43 -13.01 3.51 -4.42
N SER A 44 -11.80 3.98 -4.14
CA SER A 44 -11.57 5.36 -3.71
C SER A 44 -11.94 6.39 -4.78
N PHE A 45 -11.61 6.12 -6.05
CA PHE A 45 -12.06 6.95 -7.17
C PHE A 45 -13.59 6.98 -7.28
N LEU A 46 -14.26 5.84 -7.10
CA LEU A 46 -15.73 5.80 -7.10
C LEU A 46 -16.30 6.64 -5.95
N PHE A 47 -15.76 6.54 -4.74
CA PHE A 47 -16.31 7.26 -3.58
C PHE A 47 -15.98 8.74 -3.52
N ASN A 48 -14.84 9.16 -4.06
CA ASN A 48 -14.35 10.54 -3.88
C ASN A 48 -14.32 11.35 -5.18
N VAL A 49 -14.17 10.73 -6.34
CA VAL A 49 -14.02 11.44 -7.62
C VAL A 49 -15.31 11.45 -8.43
N THR A 50 -16.12 10.39 -8.36
CA THR A 50 -17.39 10.36 -9.08
C THR A 50 -18.52 11.04 -8.29
N HIS A 51 -19.40 11.76 -9.00
CA HIS A 51 -20.59 12.42 -8.43
C HIS A 51 -21.59 11.42 -7.80
N TRP A 52 -21.45 10.12 -8.11
CA TRP A 52 -22.37 9.09 -7.66
C TRP A 52 -22.38 8.88 -6.15
N PHE A 53 -21.32 9.25 -5.43
CA PHE A 53 -21.20 9.04 -3.97
C PHE A 53 -20.67 10.26 -3.22
N GLU A 54 -20.89 11.46 -3.78
CA GLU A 54 -20.38 12.72 -3.23
C GLU A 54 -20.80 12.92 -1.77
N ASP A 55 -22.09 12.72 -1.48
CA ASP A 55 -22.66 12.89 -0.14
C ASP A 55 -22.24 11.81 0.86
N GLY A 56 -21.75 10.66 0.38
CA GLY A 56 -21.53 9.46 1.22
C GLY A 56 -22.43 8.29 0.82
N ILE A 57 -22.07 7.09 1.25
CA ILE A 57 -22.85 5.88 0.95
C ILE A 57 -23.99 5.74 1.94
N ILE A 58 -23.73 6.09 3.21
CA ILE A 58 -24.65 5.90 4.32
C ILE A 58 -25.65 7.05 4.37
N THR A 59 -25.17 8.28 4.21
CA THR A 59 -25.98 9.52 4.19
C THR A 59 -26.93 9.63 3.00
N LYS A 60 -26.75 8.81 1.95
CA LYS A 60 -27.73 8.64 0.88
C LYS A 60 -28.95 7.81 1.28
N ILE A 61 -28.79 6.93 2.27
CA ILE A 61 -29.80 5.95 2.68
C ILE A 61 -30.51 6.42 3.96
N ILE A 62 -29.79 7.11 4.85
CA ILE A 62 -30.27 7.59 6.14
C ILE A 62 -30.32 9.12 6.10
N ALA A 63 -31.26 9.73 6.84
CA ALA A 63 -31.34 11.19 6.97
C ALA A 63 -29.98 11.80 7.34
N ARG A 64 -29.68 12.98 6.78
CA ARG A 64 -28.41 13.70 7.05
C ARG A 64 -28.32 14.08 8.52
N GLU A 65 -27.58 13.29 9.27
CA GLU A 65 -27.13 13.61 10.61
C GLU A 65 -25.61 13.71 10.61
N THR A 66 -25.06 14.66 11.37
CA THR A 66 -23.63 14.97 11.44
C THR A 66 -22.76 13.74 11.73
N LEU A 67 -23.27 12.78 12.52
CA LEU A 67 -22.54 11.54 12.83
C LEU A 67 -22.31 10.67 11.59
N TRP A 68 -23.30 10.56 10.71
CA TRP A 68 -23.19 9.73 9.50
C TRP A 68 -22.23 10.34 8.47
N ASP A 69 -22.21 11.68 8.36
CA ASP A 69 -21.22 12.39 7.53
C ASP A 69 -19.79 12.11 7.99
N ILE A 70 -19.55 12.08 9.31
CA ILE A 70 -18.23 11.77 9.88
C ILE A 70 -17.82 10.33 9.55
N VAL A 71 -18.75 9.38 9.68
CA VAL A 71 -18.49 7.96 9.37
C VAL A 71 -18.18 7.79 7.88
N ASP A 72 -18.95 8.39 6.99
CA ASP A 72 -18.72 8.30 5.54
C ASP A 72 -17.36 8.90 5.14
N ASN A 73 -17.01 10.08 5.70
CA ASN A 73 -15.70 10.69 5.48
C ASN A 73 -14.55 9.82 6.02
N SER A 74 -14.77 9.14 7.15
CA SER A 74 -13.78 8.23 7.75
C SER A 74 -13.56 6.99 6.87
N ILE A 75 -14.63 6.41 6.32
CA ILE A 75 -14.54 5.26 5.39
C ILE A 75 -13.81 5.66 4.11
N LYS A 76 -14.12 6.84 3.56
CA LYS A 76 -13.42 7.40 2.39
C LYS A 76 -11.93 7.55 2.65
N ALA A 77 -11.56 8.17 3.78
CA ALA A 77 -10.15 8.35 4.16
C ALA A 77 -9.44 7.00 4.41
N LEU A 78 -10.11 6.06 5.07
CA LEU A 78 -9.56 4.72 5.33
C LEU A 78 -9.29 3.96 4.03
N THR A 79 -10.17 4.07 3.05
CA THR A 79 -9.99 3.45 1.72
C THR A 79 -8.72 3.96 1.03
N ILE A 80 -8.46 5.26 1.11
CA ILE A 80 -7.25 5.89 0.56
C ILE A 80 -5.99 5.42 1.30
N LEU A 81 -6.06 5.32 2.64
CA LEU A 81 -4.95 4.84 3.45
C LEU A 81 -4.62 3.38 3.14
N LEU A 82 -5.64 2.52 3.00
CA LEU A 82 -5.45 1.12 2.60
C LEU A 82 -4.84 1.02 1.20
N CYS A 83 -5.30 1.83 0.25
CA CYS A 83 -4.68 1.93 -1.07
C CYS A 83 -3.18 2.25 -0.96
N PHE A 84 -2.83 3.29 -0.19
CA PHE A 84 -1.45 3.70 0.02
C PHE A 84 -0.60 2.59 0.64
N LEU A 85 -1.10 1.94 1.69
CA LEU A 85 -0.39 0.86 2.39
C LEU A 85 -0.15 -0.35 1.49
N PHE A 86 -1.16 -0.78 0.73
CA PHE A 86 -1.01 -1.93 -0.17
C PHE A 86 -0.04 -1.63 -1.31
N MET A 87 -0.12 -0.45 -1.92
CA MET A 87 0.81 -0.03 -2.98
C MET A 87 2.24 0.07 -2.45
N THR A 88 2.43 0.69 -1.28
CA THR A 88 3.74 0.79 -0.63
C THR A 88 4.31 -0.58 -0.28
N THR A 89 3.48 -1.48 0.26
CA THR A 89 3.87 -2.86 0.56
C THR A 89 4.29 -3.62 -0.70
N SER A 90 3.55 -3.44 -1.80
CA SER A 90 3.88 -4.08 -3.08
C SER A 90 5.24 -3.61 -3.61
N ILE A 91 5.48 -2.29 -3.61
CA ILE A 91 6.73 -1.70 -4.08
C ILE A 91 7.88 -2.08 -3.14
N GLY A 92 7.68 -2.03 -1.81
CA GLY A 92 8.67 -2.44 -0.83
C GLY A 92 9.13 -3.89 -1.03
N ASN A 93 8.20 -4.82 -1.21
CA ASN A 93 8.53 -6.22 -1.49
C ASN A 93 9.24 -6.40 -2.84
N TYR A 94 8.86 -5.63 -3.86
CA TYR A 94 9.55 -5.64 -5.16
C TYR A 94 10.99 -5.12 -5.05
N LYS A 95 11.20 -4.11 -4.22
CA LYS A 95 12.52 -3.53 -3.91
C LYS A 95 13.41 -4.52 -3.15
N GLU A 96 12.86 -5.24 -2.18
CA GLU A 96 13.56 -6.35 -1.50
C GLU A 96 14.00 -7.43 -2.49
N LEU A 97 13.13 -7.82 -3.43
CA LEU A 97 13.45 -8.83 -4.44
C LEU A 97 14.54 -8.36 -5.44
N THR A 98 14.58 -7.08 -5.76
CA THR A 98 15.57 -6.50 -6.67
C THR A 98 16.85 -6.02 -5.98
N GLY A 99 16.91 -6.11 -4.65
CA GLY A 99 18.05 -5.66 -3.83
C GLY A 99 18.27 -4.15 -3.88
N LYS A 100 17.24 -3.37 -4.24
CA LYS A 100 17.32 -1.90 -4.32
C LYS A 100 16.55 -1.29 -3.16
N PRO A 101 17.00 -0.20 -2.54
CA PRO A 101 16.22 0.50 -1.53
C PRO A 101 14.98 1.17 -2.15
N LEU A 102 13.92 1.30 -1.35
CA LEU A 102 12.75 2.11 -1.69
C LEU A 102 13.18 3.57 -1.73
N LYS A 103 12.95 4.26 -2.86
CA LYS A 103 13.35 5.66 -2.98
C LYS A 103 12.26 6.57 -2.45
N LEU A 104 12.65 7.65 -1.76
CA LEU A 104 11.70 8.66 -1.27
C LEU A 104 10.79 9.21 -2.38
N TRP A 105 11.31 9.39 -3.61
CA TRP A 105 10.52 9.82 -4.76
C TRP A 105 9.35 8.87 -5.07
N GLU A 106 9.53 7.55 -4.92
CA GLU A 106 8.46 6.58 -5.16
C GLU A 106 7.34 6.73 -4.12
N VAL A 107 7.71 6.98 -2.86
CA VAL A 107 6.76 7.26 -1.78
C VAL A 107 6.03 8.59 -2.04
N ILE A 108 6.74 9.65 -2.45
CA ILE A 108 6.13 10.95 -2.78
C ILE A 108 5.11 10.81 -3.91
N VAL A 109 5.41 10.03 -4.95
CA VAL A 109 4.45 9.77 -6.04
C VAL A 109 3.20 9.06 -5.52
N LEU A 110 3.35 8.08 -4.62
CA LEU A 110 2.20 7.42 -3.99
C LEU A 110 1.38 8.37 -3.13
N VAL A 111 2.03 9.24 -2.34
CA VAL A 111 1.35 10.28 -1.56
C VAL A 111 0.57 11.20 -2.49
N GLY A 112 1.18 11.66 -3.58
CA GLY A 112 0.51 12.49 -4.58
C GLY A 112 -0.70 11.81 -5.20
N LEU A 113 -0.59 10.52 -5.56
CA LEU A 113 -1.71 9.72 -6.06
C LEU A 113 -2.82 9.51 -5.01
N SER A 114 -2.46 9.36 -3.74
CA SER A 114 -3.41 9.24 -2.64
C SER A 114 -4.13 10.56 -2.35
N LEU A 115 -3.44 11.69 -2.39
CA LEU A 115 -4.04 13.02 -2.21
C LEU A 115 -4.87 13.44 -3.43
N LEU A 116 -4.51 13.01 -4.64
CA LEU A 116 -5.33 13.24 -5.82
C LEU A 116 -6.72 12.63 -5.67
N GLN A 117 -6.88 11.55 -4.88
CA GLN A 117 -8.19 10.94 -4.63
C GLN A 117 -9.09 11.80 -3.73
N THR A 118 -8.55 12.79 -3.00
CA THR A 118 -9.32 13.59 -2.03
C THR A 118 -9.71 14.97 -2.51
N PHE A 119 -9.38 15.35 -3.75
CA PHE A 119 -9.50 16.74 -4.24
C PHE A 119 -10.90 17.37 -4.12
N ARG A 120 -11.96 16.55 -4.07
CA ARG A 120 -13.35 17.02 -3.97
C ARG A 120 -13.88 17.21 -2.55
N ASN A 121 -13.25 16.59 -1.55
CA ASN A 121 -13.75 16.63 -0.19
C ASN A 121 -12.65 17.09 0.76
N PHE A 122 -12.78 18.33 1.23
CA PHE A 122 -11.79 18.97 2.08
C PHE A 122 -11.55 18.23 3.41
N TRP A 123 -12.60 17.69 4.03
CA TRP A 123 -12.47 16.93 5.28
C TRP A 123 -11.73 15.62 5.07
N VAL A 124 -12.06 14.89 4.00
CA VAL A 124 -11.33 13.67 3.64
C VAL A 124 -9.88 14.00 3.28
N PHE A 125 -9.63 15.13 2.59
CA PHE A 125 -8.29 15.61 2.30
C PHE A 125 -7.47 15.85 3.57
N LEU A 126 -8.02 16.53 4.58
CA LEU A 126 -7.33 16.79 5.85
C LEU A 126 -7.01 15.48 6.59
N ILE A 127 -8.00 14.60 6.75
CA ILE A 127 -7.82 13.31 7.45
C ILE A 127 -6.79 12.45 6.74
N ALA A 128 -6.88 12.34 5.40
CA ALA A 128 -5.93 11.57 4.60
C ALA A 128 -4.53 12.18 4.65
N SER A 129 -4.39 13.51 4.57
CA SER A 129 -3.08 14.19 4.64
C SER A 129 -2.36 13.91 5.95
N ILE A 130 -3.06 14.04 7.09
CA ILE A 130 -2.49 13.74 8.42
C ILE A 130 -2.10 12.25 8.50
N SER A 131 -3.01 11.36 8.09
CA SER A 131 -2.78 9.91 8.15
C SER A 131 -1.62 9.46 7.27
N LEU A 132 -1.52 10.00 6.04
CA LEU A 132 -0.40 9.76 5.13
C LEU A 132 0.89 10.35 5.69
N GLY A 133 0.85 11.54 6.28
CA GLY A 133 2.01 12.15 6.93
C GLY A 133 2.58 11.26 8.03
N ILE A 134 1.72 10.72 8.90
CA ILE A 134 2.09 9.75 9.94
C ILE A 134 2.68 8.48 9.32
N ALA A 135 2.04 7.93 8.27
CA ALA A 135 2.51 6.72 7.61
C ALA A 135 3.88 6.91 6.94
N VAL A 136 4.10 8.04 6.28
CA VAL A 136 5.38 8.39 5.64
C VAL A 136 6.46 8.60 6.71
N PHE A 137 6.15 9.30 7.81
CA PHE A 137 7.07 9.48 8.91
C PHE A 137 7.47 8.14 9.54
N TYR A 138 6.51 7.23 9.74
CA TYR A 138 6.78 5.87 10.20
C TYR A 138 7.71 5.11 9.24
N LEU A 139 7.44 5.16 7.93
CA LEU A 139 8.28 4.51 6.92
C LEU A 139 9.70 5.08 6.90
N TYR A 140 9.83 6.39 7.10
CA TYR A 140 11.12 7.07 7.20
C TYR A 140 11.92 6.56 8.41
N LEU A 141 11.30 6.49 9.59
CA LEU A 141 11.95 6.00 10.81
C LEU A 141 12.38 4.51 10.76
N VAL A 142 11.71 3.69 9.94
CA VAL A 142 12.05 2.27 9.78
C VAL A 142 13.15 2.05 8.74
N GLN A 143 13.40 3.04 7.86
CA GLN A 143 14.43 2.96 6.83
C GLN A 143 15.83 3.35 7.33
N ASP A 144 15.91 4.20 8.34
CA ASP A 144 17.13 4.55 9.07
C ASP A 144 17.44 3.52 10.18
#